data_AF-A0A929PHD4-F1
#
_entry.id   AF-A0A929PHD4-F1
#
_cell.length_a   1.000
_cell.length_b   1.000
_cell.length_c   1.000
_cell.angle_alpha   90.00
_cell.angle_beta   90.00
_cell.angle_gamma   90.00
#
_symmetry.space_group_name_H-M   'P 1'
#
loop_
_entity.id
_entity.type
_entity.pdbx_description
1 polymer ?
#
loop_
_entity_poly.entity_id
_entity_poly.type
_entity_poly.pdbx_seq_one_letter_code
_entity_poly.pdbx_strand_id
1 'polypeptide(L)'
;IACGIFMVAWNSRRFLDNNYLLFLGIAYLFIAGFDLVHTLGYKGMAIFKGYDTNLATQLWIAARYMESLSLLIAPLFFGQTIRIRLIFIIYIGVFLLSVGSVFGNIFPTCFVEGTGLTIFKKISEYIISLILIGAIILLFQKRKEFDEGVFQILIASIAVTITSELAFTFYIHAYGLSNLIGHILKIISFYLIYKAIIETGLVRPYD
;
A
#
# COMPACT_ATOMS: atom_id res chain seq x y z
N ILE A 1 -10.23 3.82 -4.71
CA ILE A 1 -10.09 4.22 -3.28
C ILE A 1 -8.77 4.98 -3.06
N ALA A 2 -7.60 4.42 -3.39
CA ALA A 2 -6.29 5.05 -3.15
C ALA A 2 -6.12 6.47 -3.74
N CYS A 3 -6.55 6.74 -4.99
CA CYS A 3 -6.58 8.13 -5.49
C CYS A 3 -7.49 9.05 -4.67
N GLY A 4 -8.60 8.52 -4.14
CA GLY A 4 -9.50 9.25 -3.23
C GLY A 4 -8.83 9.60 -1.92
N ILE A 5 -8.05 8.68 -1.33
CA ILE A 5 -7.21 8.92 -0.15
C ILE A 5 -6.29 10.12 -0.39
N PHE A 6 -5.56 10.13 -1.52
CA PHE A 6 -4.72 11.26 -1.90
C PHE A 6 -5.52 12.55 -2.08
N MET A 7 -6.62 12.51 -2.84
CA MET A 7 -7.43 13.70 -3.12
C MET A 7 -7.97 14.33 -1.84
N VAL A 8 -8.51 13.53 -0.92
CA VAL A 8 -9.02 14.04 0.36
C VAL A 8 -7.87 14.63 1.17
N ALA A 9 -6.79 13.88 1.41
CA ALA A 9 -5.64 14.34 2.19
C ALA A 9 -5.01 15.61 1.61
N TRP A 10 -4.90 15.71 0.28
CA TRP A 10 -4.32 16.86 -0.39
C TRP A 10 -5.20 18.10 -0.29
N ASN A 11 -6.52 17.95 -0.43
CA ASN A 11 -7.45 19.08 -0.35
C ASN A 11 -7.70 19.51 1.10
N SER A 12 -7.71 18.58 2.05
CA SER A 12 -7.85 18.86 3.48
C SER A 12 -6.52 19.25 4.15
N ARG A 13 -5.40 19.31 3.43
CA ARG A 13 -4.05 19.55 4.00
C ARG A 13 -3.91 20.80 4.88
N ARG A 14 -4.80 21.78 4.75
CA ARG A 14 -4.82 22.99 5.59
C ARG A 14 -5.47 22.76 6.96
N PHE A 15 -6.26 21.71 7.07
CA PHE A 15 -7.00 21.27 8.26
C PHE A 15 -6.43 19.99 8.87
N LEU A 16 -5.41 19.40 8.24
CA LEU A 16 -4.68 18.28 8.82
C LEU A 16 -3.61 18.84 9.76
N ASP A 17 -3.87 18.78 11.06
CA ASP A 17 -2.94 19.26 12.09
C ASP A 17 -1.63 18.47 12.15
N ASN A 18 -1.60 17.27 11.56
CA ASN A 18 -0.40 16.43 11.49
C ASN A 18 -0.03 16.01 10.07
N ASN A 19 1.28 15.99 9.80
CA ASN A 19 1.84 15.60 8.51
C ASN A 19 1.82 14.08 8.25
N TYR A 20 1.39 13.29 9.24
CA TYR A 20 1.21 11.84 9.13
C TYR A 20 0.21 11.48 8.02
N LEU A 21 -1.00 12.05 8.05
CA LEU A 21 -2.05 11.73 7.08
C LEU A 21 -1.76 12.30 5.70
N LEU A 22 -1.12 13.46 5.63
CA LEU A 22 -0.68 14.03 4.35
C LEU A 22 0.39 13.16 3.69
N PHE A 23 1.37 12.65 4.46
CA PHE A 23 2.36 11.72 3.95
C PHE A 23 1.72 10.43 3.43
N LEU A 24 0.79 9.83 4.18
CA LEU A 24 0.04 8.66 3.71
C LEU A 24 -0.74 8.98 2.44
N GLY A 25 -1.43 10.12 2.37
CA GLY A 25 -2.14 10.55 1.16
C GLY A 25 -1.24 10.55 -0.07
N ILE A 26 -0.04 11.12 0.04
CA ILE A 26 0.96 11.11 -1.05
C ILE A 26 1.39 9.68 -1.39
N ALA A 27 1.69 8.85 -0.40
CA ALA A 27 2.06 7.45 -0.63
C ALA A 27 0.99 6.68 -1.42
N TYR A 28 -0.28 6.86 -1.05
CA TYR A 28 -1.42 6.20 -1.68
C TYR A 28 -1.67 6.65 -3.13
N LEU A 29 -1.20 7.82 -3.55
CA LEU A 29 -1.18 8.20 -4.96
C LEU A 29 -0.29 7.27 -5.80
N PHE A 30 0.91 6.97 -5.31
CA PHE A 30 1.86 6.11 -6.01
C PHE A 30 1.47 4.64 -5.94
N ILE A 31 0.90 4.21 -4.81
CA ILE A 31 0.29 2.89 -4.67
C ILE A 31 -0.86 2.74 -5.68
N ALA A 32 -1.68 3.78 -5.88
CA ALA A 32 -2.71 3.77 -6.92
C ALA A 32 -2.12 3.67 -8.34
N GLY A 33 -0.98 4.33 -8.58
CA GLY A 33 -0.21 4.20 -9.81
C GLY A 33 0.23 2.76 -10.07
N PHE A 34 0.79 2.09 -9.06
CA PHE A 34 1.16 0.67 -9.18
C PHE A 34 -0.05 -0.21 -9.41
N ASP A 35 -1.13 -0.01 -8.65
CA ASP A 35 -2.38 -0.77 -8.79
C ASP A 35 -2.97 -0.63 -10.19
N LEU A 36 -2.88 0.56 -10.80
CA LEU A 36 -3.30 0.79 -12.17
C LEU A 36 -2.44 -0.03 -13.14
N VAL A 37 -1.11 0.10 -13.08
CA VAL A 37 -0.22 -0.65 -13.99
C VAL A 37 -0.34 -2.16 -13.77
N HIS A 38 -0.49 -2.61 -12.52
CA HIS A 38 -0.76 -4.00 -12.16
C HIS A 38 -2.04 -4.52 -12.83
N THR A 39 -3.13 -3.75 -12.76
CA THR A 39 -4.40 -4.11 -13.38
C THR A 39 -4.26 -4.21 -14.89
N LEU A 40 -3.57 -3.26 -15.52
CA LEU A 40 -3.29 -3.29 -16.97
C LEU A 40 -2.35 -4.46 -17.35
N GLY A 41 -1.46 -4.87 -16.44
CA GLY A 41 -0.56 -6.02 -16.55
C GLY A 41 -1.21 -7.36 -16.29
N TYR A 42 -2.49 -7.41 -15.93
CA TYR A 42 -3.20 -8.65 -15.67
C TYR A 42 -3.46 -9.42 -16.97
N LYS A 43 -3.28 -10.74 -16.94
CA LYS A 43 -3.33 -11.62 -18.13
C LYS A 43 -4.61 -11.44 -18.98
N GLY A 44 -5.74 -11.16 -18.34
CA GLY A 44 -7.03 -10.94 -19.02
C GLY A 44 -7.15 -9.63 -19.82
N MET A 45 -6.30 -8.63 -19.56
CA MET A 45 -6.39 -7.33 -20.23
C MET A 45 -5.69 -7.30 -21.60
N ALA A 46 -4.74 -8.21 -21.84
CA ALA A 46 -3.99 -8.36 -23.11
C ALA A 46 -3.28 -7.08 -23.62
N ILE A 47 -2.95 -6.13 -22.73
CA ILE A 47 -2.28 -4.87 -23.08
C ILE A 47 -0.77 -5.06 -23.28
N PHE A 48 -0.11 -5.72 -22.33
CA PHE A 48 1.34 -5.99 -22.40
C PHE A 48 1.58 -7.41 -22.93
N LYS A 49 2.07 -7.50 -24.17
CA LYS A 49 2.36 -8.79 -24.82
C LYS A 49 3.70 -9.36 -24.34
N GLY A 50 3.77 -10.68 -24.17
CA GLY A 50 4.98 -11.38 -23.72
C GLY A 50 5.20 -11.38 -22.20
N TYR A 51 4.28 -10.77 -21.45
CA TYR A 51 4.29 -10.73 -20.00
C TYR A 51 3.07 -11.50 -19.48
N ASP A 52 3.30 -12.73 -19.01
CA ASP A 52 2.25 -13.55 -18.38
C ASP A 52 1.88 -13.01 -16.98
N THR A 53 1.18 -13.83 -16.18
CA THR A 53 0.79 -13.57 -14.77
C THR A 53 1.93 -13.03 -13.89
N ASN A 54 3.19 -13.28 -14.25
CA ASN A 54 4.36 -12.78 -13.53
C ASN A 54 4.42 -11.25 -13.46
N LEU A 55 4.11 -10.52 -14.54
CA LEU A 55 4.19 -9.05 -14.56
C LEU A 55 3.28 -8.41 -13.52
N ALA A 56 2.00 -8.82 -13.52
CA ALA A 56 1.06 -8.37 -12.51
C ALA A 56 1.56 -8.70 -11.09
N THR A 57 2.09 -9.91 -10.87
CA THR A 57 2.57 -10.34 -9.55
C THR A 57 3.81 -9.54 -9.09
N GLN A 58 4.71 -9.16 -10.00
CA GLN A 58 5.88 -8.33 -9.68
C GLN A 58 5.48 -6.89 -9.31
N LEU A 59 4.59 -6.28 -10.10
CA LEU A 59 4.03 -4.96 -9.81
C LEU A 59 3.26 -4.95 -8.48
N TRP A 60 2.56 -6.04 -8.18
CA TRP A 60 1.89 -6.23 -6.91
C TRP A 60 2.86 -6.16 -5.74
N ILE A 61 3.93 -6.97 -5.76
CA ILE A 61 4.93 -7.00 -4.69
C ILE A 61 5.60 -5.62 -4.52
N ALA A 62 5.92 -4.93 -5.61
CA ALA A 62 6.45 -3.56 -5.56
C ALA A 62 5.48 -2.59 -4.85
N ALA A 63 4.19 -2.65 -5.17
CA ALA A 63 3.15 -1.84 -4.53
C ALA A 63 3.03 -2.14 -3.03
N ARG A 64 3.07 -3.41 -2.63
CA ARG A 64 2.95 -3.86 -1.24
C ARG A 64 4.15 -3.44 -0.39
N TYR A 65 5.36 -3.51 -0.94
CA TYR A 65 6.54 -2.97 -0.26
C TYR A 65 6.43 -1.46 -0.06
N MET A 66 6.00 -0.72 -1.09
CA MET A 66 5.79 0.71 -0.96
C MET A 66 4.75 1.02 0.13
N GLU A 67 3.62 0.31 0.16
CA GLU A 67 2.57 0.49 1.17
C GLU A 67 3.07 0.20 2.58
N SER A 68 3.65 -0.98 2.81
CA SER A 68 4.11 -1.40 4.14
C SER A 68 5.21 -0.50 4.69
N LEU A 69 6.19 -0.11 3.87
CA LEU A 69 7.22 0.84 4.27
C LEU A 69 6.65 2.23 4.55
N SER A 70 5.68 2.68 3.75
CA SER A 70 5.01 3.97 3.99
C SER A 70 4.26 3.96 5.32
N LEU A 71 3.52 2.88 5.61
CA LEU A 71 2.81 2.73 6.89
C LEU A 71 3.76 2.65 8.09
N LEU A 72 4.94 2.03 7.93
CA LEU A 72 5.97 1.98 8.97
C LEU A 72 6.62 3.35 9.22
N ILE A 73 6.89 4.10 8.16
CA ILE A 73 7.58 5.40 8.25
C ILE A 73 6.63 6.52 8.67
N ALA A 74 5.34 6.43 8.31
CA ALA A 74 4.37 7.51 8.55
C ALA A 74 4.33 8.03 10.00
N PRO A 75 4.32 7.18 11.07
CA PRO A 75 4.31 7.65 12.45
C PRO A 75 5.48 8.57 12.82
N LEU A 76 6.60 8.52 12.08
CA LEU A 76 7.78 9.37 12.32
C LEU A 76 7.55 10.83 11.87
N PHE A 77 6.53 11.08 11.04
CA PHE A 77 6.18 12.42 10.57
C PHE A 77 5.14 13.13 11.45
N PHE A 78 4.75 12.52 12.58
CA PHE A 78 3.89 13.20 13.53
C PHE A 78 4.61 14.41 14.15
N GLY A 79 3.97 15.58 14.10
CA GLY A 79 4.53 16.85 14.64
C GLY A 79 5.77 17.40 13.92
N GLN A 80 6.24 16.74 12.85
CA GLN A 80 7.42 17.16 12.08
C GLN A 80 7.01 17.91 10.82
N THR A 81 7.77 18.91 10.40
CA THR A 81 7.55 19.55 9.09
C THR A 81 8.04 18.67 7.95
N ILE A 82 7.19 18.41 6.96
CA ILE A 82 7.56 17.61 5.79
C ILE A 82 7.92 18.48 4.59
N ARG A 83 9.01 18.11 3.90
CA ARG A 83 9.35 18.69 2.60
C ARG A 83 8.58 17.95 1.51
N ILE A 84 7.35 18.38 1.24
CA ILE A 84 6.44 17.75 0.26
C ILE A 84 7.14 17.48 -1.07
N ARG A 85 7.92 18.45 -1.59
CA ARG A 85 8.68 18.29 -2.85
C ARG A 85 9.66 17.10 -2.80
N LEU A 86 10.37 16.93 -1.69
CA LEU A 86 11.32 15.83 -1.52
C LEU A 86 10.59 14.48 -1.46
N ILE A 87 9.45 14.42 -0.75
CA ILE A 87 8.62 13.21 -0.69
C ILE A 87 8.18 12.80 -2.10
N PHE A 88 7.64 13.73 -2.90
CA PHE A 88 7.27 13.43 -4.28
C PHE A 88 8.45 12.94 -5.12
N ILE A 89 9.62 13.58 -5.02
CA ILE A 89 10.83 13.15 -5.76
C ILE A 89 11.22 11.71 -5.38
N ILE A 90 11.22 11.39 -4.08
CA ILE A 90 11.53 10.04 -3.60
C ILE A 90 10.52 9.03 -4.14
N TYR A 91 9.21 9.29 -4.01
CA TYR A 91 8.19 8.36 -4.49
C TYR A 91 8.20 8.21 -6.02
N ILE A 92 8.43 9.28 -6.79
CA ILE A 92 8.61 9.21 -8.25
C ILE A 92 9.82 8.35 -8.58
N GLY A 93 10.95 8.59 -7.92
CA GLY A 93 12.18 7.81 -8.12
C GLY A 93 11.96 6.32 -7.85
N VAL A 94 11.40 5.98 -6.68
CA VAL A 94 11.10 4.59 -6.31
C VAL A 94 10.11 3.97 -7.29
N PHE A 95 9.02 4.67 -7.64
CA PHE A 95 8.02 4.19 -8.59
C PHE A 95 8.65 3.87 -9.96
N LEU A 96 9.41 4.81 -10.53
CA LEU A 96 10.04 4.64 -11.83
C LEU A 96 11.11 3.55 -11.81
N LEU A 97 11.92 3.46 -10.76
CA LEU A 97 12.93 2.41 -10.60
C LEU A 97 12.28 1.03 -10.49
N SER A 98 11.24 0.89 -9.67
CA SER A 98 10.52 -0.38 -9.53
C SER A 98 9.85 -0.78 -10.85
N VAL A 99 9.08 0.10 -11.48
CA VAL A 99 8.44 -0.18 -12.77
C VAL A 99 9.50 -0.51 -13.84
N GLY A 100 10.55 0.30 -13.94
CA GLY A 100 11.67 0.07 -14.86
C GLY A 100 12.36 -1.28 -14.63
N SER A 101 12.57 -1.68 -13.38
CA SER A 101 13.16 -2.99 -13.05
C SER A 101 12.28 -4.17 -13.45
N VAL A 102 10.96 -4.01 -13.37
CA VAL A 102 9.99 -5.04 -13.78
C VAL A 102 9.99 -5.20 -15.29
N PHE A 103 9.83 -4.10 -16.04
CA PHE A 103 9.84 -4.16 -17.50
C PHE A 103 11.22 -4.51 -18.08
N GLY A 104 12.29 -4.16 -17.37
CA GLY A 104 13.67 -4.51 -17.73
C GLY A 104 14.08 -5.94 -17.39
N ASN A 105 13.18 -6.80 -16.88
CA ASN A 105 13.46 -8.18 -16.43
C ASN A 105 14.56 -8.28 -15.35
N ILE A 106 14.77 -7.22 -14.57
CA ILE A 106 15.70 -7.19 -13.43
C ILE A 106 14.98 -7.65 -12.15
N PHE A 107 13.68 -7.38 -12.04
CA PHE A 107 12.88 -7.75 -10.88
C PHE A 107 12.74 -9.28 -10.79
N PRO A 108 12.90 -9.90 -9.61
CA PRO A 108 12.84 -11.36 -9.49
C PRO A 108 11.50 -11.94 -9.94
N THR A 109 11.54 -13.15 -10.50
CA THR A 109 10.32 -13.87 -10.90
C THR A 109 9.45 -14.15 -9.68
N CYS A 110 8.18 -13.77 -9.75
CA CYS A 110 7.19 -13.93 -8.68
C CYS A 110 6.17 -15.05 -8.96
N PHE A 111 5.97 -15.39 -10.23
CA PHE A 111 5.04 -16.45 -10.65
C PHE A 111 5.60 -17.20 -11.87
N VAL A 112 5.45 -18.52 -11.87
CA VAL A 112 5.77 -19.40 -13.00
C VAL A 112 4.52 -20.19 -13.37
N GLU A 113 4.07 -20.08 -14.62
CA GLU A 113 2.89 -20.80 -15.11
C GLU A 113 3.08 -22.33 -14.93
N GLY A 114 2.03 -23.00 -14.49
CA GLY A 114 2.05 -24.44 -14.16
C GLY A 114 2.73 -24.81 -12.83
N THR A 115 3.57 -23.93 -12.26
CA THR A 115 4.25 -24.16 -10.95
C THR A 115 3.65 -23.32 -9.82
N GLY A 116 3.16 -22.12 -10.13
CA GLY A 116 2.57 -21.18 -9.18
C GLY A 116 3.56 -20.14 -8.65
N LEU A 117 3.35 -19.71 -7.41
CA LEU A 117 4.13 -18.68 -6.72
C LEU A 117 5.58 -19.09 -6.46
N THR A 118 6.54 -18.21 -6.74
CA THR A 118 7.96 -18.46 -6.43
C THR A 118 8.28 -18.30 -4.94
N ILE A 119 9.43 -18.84 -4.53
CA ILE A 119 9.95 -18.67 -3.15
C ILE A 119 10.17 -17.19 -2.85
N PHE A 120 10.74 -16.44 -3.80
CA PHE A 120 10.95 -15.00 -3.66
C PHE A 120 9.65 -14.29 -3.27
N LYS A 121 8.58 -14.53 -4.03
CA LYS A 121 7.27 -13.92 -3.78
C LYS A 121 6.76 -14.24 -2.37
N LYS A 122 6.77 -15.51 -1.97
CA LYS A 122 6.27 -15.93 -0.65
C LYS A 122 7.07 -15.29 0.48
N ILE A 123 8.40 -15.28 0.38
CA ILE A 123 9.27 -14.63 1.38
C ILE A 123 8.98 -13.13 1.45
N SER A 124 8.79 -12.47 0.30
CA SER A 124 8.46 -11.05 0.26
C SER A 124 7.18 -10.72 1.02
N GLU A 125 6.12 -11.53 0.90
CA GLU A 125 4.87 -11.29 1.64
C GLU A 125 5.02 -11.47 3.15
N TYR A 126 5.85 -12.42 3.60
CA TYR A 126 6.18 -12.55 5.02
C TYR A 126 6.98 -11.35 5.53
N ILE A 127 7.94 -10.85 4.74
CA ILE A 127 8.70 -9.63 5.07
C ILE A 127 7.75 -8.43 5.14
N ILE A 128 6.85 -8.27 4.17
CA ILE A 128 5.84 -7.20 4.15
C ILE A 128 4.96 -7.28 5.39
N SER A 129 4.48 -8.48 5.74
CA SER A 129 3.70 -8.70 6.96
C SER A 129 4.48 -8.32 8.22
N LEU A 130 5.77 -8.63 8.30
CA LEU A 130 6.64 -8.25 9.41
C LEU A 130 6.84 -6.72 9.49
N ILE A 131 7.00 -6.04 8.35
CA ILE A 131 7.08 -4.58 8.28
C ILE A 131 5.77 -3.96 8.81
N LEU A 132 4.62 -4.50 8.43
CA LEU A 132 3.31 -4.04 8.91
C LEU A 132 3.12 -4.27 10.42
N ILE A 133 3.63 -5.37 10.96
CA ILE A 133 3.69 -5.58 12.43
C ILE A 133 4.55 -4.50 13.07
N GLY A 134 5.71 -4.18 12.49
CA GLY A 134 6.54 -3.05 12.92
C GLY A 134 5.78 -1.71 12.89
N ALA A 135 4.96 -1.48 11.86
CA ALA A 135 4.13 -0.28 11.73
C ALA A 135 3.09 -0.19 12.85
N ILE A 136 2.45 -1.31 13.20
CA ILE A 136 1.54 -1.39 14.36
C ILE A 136 2.29 -1.03 15.65
N ILE A 137 3.47 -1.60 15.88
CA ILE A 137 4.27 -1.33 17.09
C ILE A 137 4.62 0.16 17.20
N LEU A 138 5.09 0.78 16.12
CA LEU A 138 5.41 2.21 16.12
C LEU A 138 4.16 3.08 16.33
N LEU A 139 3.03 2.69 15.75
CA LEU A 139 1.77 3.40 15.95
C LEU A 139 1.32 3.33 17.42
N PHE A 140 1.47 2.16 18.07
CA PHE A 140 1.19 2.00 19.50
C PHE A 140 2.10 2.88 20.38
N GLN A 141 3.38 3.01 20.04
CA GLN A 141 4.31 3.90 20.76
C GLN A 141 3.91 5.37 20.63
N LYS A 142 3.30 5.73 19.50
CA LYS A 142 2.79 7.09 19.20
C LYS A 142 1.30 7.26 19.48
N ARG A 143 0.63 6.33 20.16
CA ARG A 143 -0.83 6.35 20.34
C ARG A 143 -1.39 7.64 20.95
N LYS A 144 -0.61 8.33 21.80
CA LYS A 144 -1.03 9.57 22.47
C LYS A 144 -1.15 10.75 21.52
N GLU A 145 -0.55 10.64 20.35
CA GLU A 145 -0.56 11.65 19.30
C GLU A 145 -1.81 11.54 18.41
N PHE A 146 -2.61 10.47 18.56
CA PHE A 146 -3.78 10.22 17.73
C PHE A 146 -5.05 10.23 18.57
N ASP A 147 -6.14 10.71 17.99
CA ASP A 147 -7.48 10.43 18.50
C ASP A 147 -7.71 8.93 18.60
N GLU A 148 -8.34 8.50 19.68
CA GLU A 148 -8.56 7.08 19.97
C GLU A 148 -9.31 6.37 18.82
N GLY A 149 -10.32 7.03 18.24
CA GLY A 149 -11.08 6.49 17.11
C GLY A 149 -10.23 6.35 15.84
N VAL A 150 -9.39 7.34 15.54
CA VAL A 150 -8.52 7.33 14.35
C VAL A 150 -7.44 6.26 14.51
N PHE A 151 -6.83 6.18 15.69
CA PHE A 151 -5.86 5.15 16.05
C PHE A 151 -6.42 3.73 15.84
N GLN A 152 -7.63 3.46 16.35
CA GLN A 152 -8.28 2.16 16.20
C GLN A 152 -8.54 1.81 14.73
N ILE A 153 -8.99 2.77 13.92
CA ILE A 153 -9.22 2.57 12.48
C ILE A 153 -7.90 2.26 11.75
N LEU A 154 -6.81 2.96 12.08
CA LEU A 154 -5.50 2.72 11.49
C LEU A 154 -4.95 1.34 11.86
N ILE A 155 -5.05 0.93 13.13
CA ILE A 155 -4.67 -0.43 13.57
C ILE A 155 -5.49 -1.48 12.83
N ALA A 156 -6.81 -1.29 12.73
CA ALA A 156 -7.68 -2.20 12.01
C ALA A 156 -7.30 -2.31 10.52
N SER A 157 -6.99 -1.19 9.87
CA SER A 157 -6.50 -1.18 8.48
C SER A 157 -5.24 -2.03 8.33
N ILE A 158 -4.22 -1.78 9.16
CA ILE A 158 -2.94 -2.49 9.05
C ILE A 158 -3.12 -4.00 9.33
N ALA A 159 -3.94 -4.36 10.32
CA ALA A 159 -4.26 -5.76 10.62
C ALA A 159 -4.99 -6.45 9.46
N VAL A 160 -5.93 -5.77 8.81
CA VAL A 160 -6.61 -6.27 7.61
C VAL A 160 -5.62 -6.40 6.45
N THR A 161 -4.68 -5.46 6.27
CA THR A 161 -3.61 -5.59 5.27
C THR A 161 -2.76 -6.83 5.53
N ILE A 162 -2.34 -7.11 6.77
CA ILE A 162 -1.58 -8.32 7.09
C ILE A 162 -2.37 -9.58 6.71
N THR A 163 -3.66 -9.62 7.08
CA THR A 163 -4.53 -10.76 6.73
C THR A 163 -4.67 -10.92 5.20
N SER A 164 -4.73 -9.80 4.48
CA SER A 164 -4.73 -9.77 3.03
C SER A 164 -3.44 -10.36 2.44
N GLU A 165 -2.27 -9.96 2.94
CA GLU A 165 -0.98 -10.49 2.47
C GLU A 165 -0.86 -11.99 2.71
N LEU A 166 -1.28 -12.47 3.88
CA LEU A 166 -1.30 -13.90 4.18
C LEU A 166 -2.23 -14.66 3.24
N ALA A 167 -3.40 -14.12 2.90
CA ALA A 167 -4.30 -14.72 1.91
C ALA A 167 -3.62 -14.80 0.52
N PHE A 168 -2.84 -13.78 0.14
CA PHE A 168 -2.08 -13.82 -1.10
C PHE A 168 -0.94 -14.85 -1.06
N THR A 169 -0.31 -15.12 0.09
CA THR A 169 0.74 -16.15 0.21
C THR A 169 0.27 -17.56 -0.09
N PHE A 170 -1.01 -17.85 0.17
CA PHE A 170 -1.56 -19.20 0.03
C PHE A 170 -2.31 -19.46 -1.29
N TYR A 171 -2.36 -18.52 -2.25
CA TYR A 171 -3.05 -18.80 -3.50
C TYR A 171 -2.25 -19.73 -4.43
N ILE A 172 -2.93 -20.70 -5.02
CA ILE A 172 -2.36 -21.66 -5.99
C ILE A 172 -2.53 -21.15 -7.43
N HIS A 173 -3.64 -20.47 -7.72
CA HIS A 173 -3.96 -19.89 -9.02
C HIS A 173 -4.38 -18.42 -8.89
N ALA A 174 -4.10 -17.61 -9.92
CA ALA A 174 -4.43 -16.18 -9.95
C ALA A 174 -5.95 -15.91 -9.87
N TYR A 175 -6.78 -16.88 -10.25
CA TYR A 175 -8.24 -16.84 -10.14
C TYR A 175 -8.77 -17.64 -8.93
N GLY A 176 -7.89 -18.02 -8.00
CA GLY A 176 -8.26 -18.79 -6.81
C GLY A 176 -9.00 -17.98 -5.76
N LEU A 177 -9.76 -18.68 -4.90
CA LEU A 177 -10.54 -18.07 -3.82
C LEU A 177 -9.67 -17.21 -2.88
N SER A 178 -8.47 -17.67 -2.52
CA SER A 178 -7.55 -16.91 -1.67
C SER A 178 -7.12 -15.58 -2.29
N ASN A 179 -6.97 -15.52 -3.63
CA ASN A 179 -6.66 -14.28 -4.33
C ASN A 179 -7.84 -13.29 -4.27
N LEU A 180 -9.06 -13.79 -4.47
CA LEU A 180 -10.28 -12.97 -4.32
C LEU A 180 -10.44 -12.44 -2.90
N ILE A 181 -10.28 -13.30 -1.89
CA ILE A 181 -10.34 -12.90 -0.47
C ILE A 181 -9.29 -11.83 -0.17
N GLY A 182 -8.04 -12.03 -0.63
CA GLY A 182 -6.99 -11.03 -0.51
C GLY A 182 -7.41 -9.67 -1.09
N HIS A 183 -7.95 -9.64 -2.31
CA HIS A 183 -8.40 -8.38 -2.91
C HIS A 183 -9.55 -7.71 -2.13
N ILE A 184 -10.51 -8.48 -1.61
CA ILE A 184 -11.59 -7.95 -0.77
C ILE A 184 -11.03 -7.34 0.51
N LEU A 185 -10.12 -8.04 1.19
CA LEU A 185 -9.47 -7.55 2.40
C LEU A 185 -8.65 -6.28 2.13
N LYS A 186 -7.91 -6.22 1.02
CA LYS A 186 -7.23 -5.00 0.59
C LYS A 186 -8.18 -3.82 0.42
N ILE A 187 -9.34 -4.02 -0.22
CA ILE A 187 -10.35 -2.97 -0.40
C ILE A 187 -10.83 -2.46 0.96
N ILE A 188 -11.11 -3.36 1.90
CA ILE A 188 -11.51 -3.01 3.27
C ILE A 188 -10.42 -2.19 3.96
N SER A 189 -9.16 -2.63 3.88
CA SER A 189 -8.04 -1.89 4.47
C SER A 189 -7.92 -0.47 3.89
N PHE A 190 -8.00 -0.33 2.57
CA PHE A 190 -7.91 0.99 1.92
C PHE A 190 -9.07 1.89 2.31
N TYR A 191 -10.27 1.31 2.45
CA TYR A 191 -11.43 2.04 2.94
C TYR A 191 -11.23 2.53 4.38
N LEU A 192 -10.62 1.73 5.25
CA LEU A 192 -10.32 2.15 6.63
C LEU A 192 -9.33 3.32 6.67
N ILE A 193 -8.26 3.30 5.87
CA ILE A 193 -7.37 4.49 5.74
C ILE A 193 -8.13 5.70 5.21
N TYR A 194 -8.95 5.52 4.17
CA TYR A 194 -9.79 6.58 3.63
C TYR A 194 -10.71 7.18 4.70
N LYS A 195 -11.34 6.33 5.52
CA LYS A 195 -12.19 6.75 6.63
C LYS A 195 -11.40 7.53 7.68
N ALA A 196 -10.20 7.07 8.05
CA ALA A 196 -9.33 7.76 9.00
C ALA A 196 -8.98 9.20 8.54
N ILE A 197 -8.70 9.37 7.24
CA ILE A 197 -8.40 10.69 6.66
C ILE A 197 -9.64 11.59 6.59
N ILE A 198 -10.82 11.03 6.32
CA ILE A 198 -12.07 11.81 6.33
C ILE A 198 -12.42 12.29 7.73
N GLU A 199 -12.35 11.40 8.73
CA GLU A 199 -12.75 11.73 10.10
C GLU A 199 -11.93 12.90 10.64
N THR A 200 -10.61 12.88 10.38
CA THR A 200 -9.67 13.94 10.78
C THR A 200 -9.74 15.19 9.89
N GLY A 201 -9.75 15.02 8.56
CA GLY A 201 -9.61 16.14 7.64
C GLY A 201 -10.90 16.88 7.28
N LEU A 202 -12.07 16.28 7.52
CA LEU A 202 -13.37 16.85 7.09
C LEU A 202 -14.43 16.88 8.20
N VAL A 203 -14.49 15.87 9.07
CA VAL A 203 -15.55 15.77 10.10
C VAL A 203 -15.15 16.49 11.38
N ARG A 204 -13.89 16.37 11.81
CA ARG A 204 -13.36 17.01 13.02
C ARG A 204 -12.10 17.85 12.74
N PRO A 205 -12.17 18.88 11.87
CA PRO A 205 -10.99 19.67 11.51
C PRO A 205 -10.49 20.63 12.61
N TYR A 206 -11.13 20.67 13.79
CA TYR A 206 -10.87 21.65 14.87
C TYR A 206 -10.95 21.07 16.29
N ASP A 207 -11.12 19.75 16.45
CA ASP A 207 -11.01 19.10 17.77
C ASP A 207 -9.53 18.86 18.09
#